data_AF-A0A2V5KIX5-F1
#
_entry.id   AF-A0A2V5KIX5-F1
#
_cell.length_a   1.000
_cell.length_b   1.000
_cell.length_c   1.000
_cell.angle_alpha   90.00
_cell.angle_beta   90.00
_cell.angle_gamma   90.00
#
_symmetry.space_group_name_H-M   'P 1'
#
loop_
_entity.id
_entity.type
_entity.pdbx_description
1 polymer ?
#
loop_
_entity_poly.entity_id
_entity_poly.type
_entity_poly.pdbx_seq_one_letter_code
_entity_poly.pdbx_strand_id
1 'polypeptide(L)'
;MVNTIDMRLVRDKLNVISEQFAETLFLLKAKQNADGVSLVTRKEMAAAMRITPKSAVERIDGLIRFGLVEKLDDKSYKIVHTEVERTALGMVTGLIRVVSEQPDASYKRQAEALGITVKELEYVYETLVDLIR
;
A
#
# COMPACT_ATOMS: atom_id res chain seq x y z
N MET A 1 16.71 25.28 5.83
CA MET A 1 15.83 24.46 6.70
C MET A 1 15.56 23.15 5.98
N VAL A 2 16.26 22.08 6.35
CA VAL A 2 15.92 20.74 5.87
C VAL A 2 14.77 20.26 6.74
N ASN A 3 13.63 19.97 6.13
CA ASN A 3 12.51 19.33 6.80
C ASN A 3 12.99 17.93 7.20
N THR A 4 13.38 17.73 8.45
CA THR A 4 13.69 16.39 8.96
C THR A 4 12.36 15.64 8.98
N ILE A 5 12.13 14.80 7.97
CA ILE A 5 10.97 13.92 7.95
C ILE A 5 11.08 13.01 9.17
N ASP A 6 10.13 13.12 10.11
CA ASP A 6 10.11 12.25 11.27
C ASP A 6 9.75 10.83 10.83
N MET A 7 10.76 9.96 10.82
CA MET A 7 10.62 8.56 10.43
C MET A 7 9.62 7.79 11.29
N ARG A 8 9.33 8.26 12.51
CA ARG A 8 8.24 7.70 13.33
C ARG A 8 6.88 8.02 12.73
N LEU A 9 6.63 9.29 12.40
CA LEU A 9 5.37 9.72 11.78
C LEU A 9 5.11 9.01 10.44
N VAL A 10 6.16 8.84 9.64
CA VAL A 10 6.07 8.11 8.37
C VAL A 10 5.68 6.65 8.61
N ARG A 11 6.34 5.99 9.57
CA ARG A 11 6.03 4.60 9.93
C ARG A 11 4.59 4.45 10.40
N ASP A 12 4.11 5.36 11.25
CA ASP A 12 2.73 5.33 11.73
C ASP A 12 1.72 5.49 10.57
N LYS A 13 1.99 6.41 9.63
CA LYS A 13 1.16 6.58 8.42
C LYS A 13 1.12 5.31 7.57
N LEU A 14 2.27 4.65 7.38
CA LEU A 14 2.36 3.39 6.62
C LEU A 14 1.64 2.22 7.30
N ASN A 15 1.71 2.13 8.62
CA ASN A 15 0.96 1.13 9.39
C ASN A 15 -0.54 1.30 9.19
N VAL A 16 -1.04 2.54 9.31
CA VAL A 16 -2.46 2.86 9.07
C VAL A 16 -2.87 2.47 7.65
N ILE A 17 -2.06 2.78 6.63
CA ILE A 17 -2.36 2.39 5.24
C ILE A 17 -2.41 0.86 5.10
N SER A 18 -1.45 0.16 5.71
CA SER A 18 -1.38 -1.30 5.65
C SER A 18 -2.59 -1.96 6.31
N GLU A 19 -3.02 -1.44 7.47
CA GLU A 19 -4.24 -1.89 8.16
C GLU A 19 -5.48 -1.66 7.30
N GLN A 20 -5.61 -0.47 6.69
CA GLN A 20 -6.73 -0.16 5.81
C GLN A 20 -6.77 -1.07 4.58
N PHE A 21 -5.62 -1.42 4.01
CA PHE A 21 -5.53 -2.37 2.91
C PHE A 21 -5.92 -3.78 3.34
N ALA A 22 -5.44 -4.24 4.50
CA ALA A 22 -5.80 -5.55 5.05
C ALA A 22 -7.31 -5.67 5.32
N GLU A 23 -7.93 -4.65 5.93
CA GLU A 23 -9.38 -4.59 6.16
C GLU A 23 -10.16 -4.65 4.84
N THR A 24 -9.72 -3.89 3.84
CA THR A 24 -10.41 -3.83 2.54
C THR A 24 -10.27 -5.16 1.79
N LEU A 25 -9.07 -5.77 1.80
CA LEU A 25 -8.84 -7.10 1.22
C LEU A 25 -9.68 -8.17 1.91
N PHE A 26 -9.81 -8.11 3.23
CA PHE A 26 -10.65 -9.02 3.99
C PHE A 26 -12.13 -8.92 3.55
N LEU A 27 -12.65 -7.69 3.41
CA LEU A 27 -14.00 -7.48 2.91
C LEU A 27 -14.18 -8.02 1.49
N LEU A 28 -13.25 -7.72 0.58
CA LEU A 28 -13.32 -8.19 -0.80
C LEU A 28 -13.35 -9.71 -0.85
N LYS A 29 -12.47 -10.37 -0.08
CA LYS A 29 -12.38 -11.83 0.03
C LYS A 29 -13.67 -12.45 0.57
N ALA A 30 -14.25 -11.86 1.61
CA ALA A 30 -15.51 -12.32 2.20
C ALA A 30 -16.72 -12.19 1.24
N LYS A 31 -16.56 -11.44 0.15
CA LYS A 31 -17.60 -11.15 -0.85
C LYS A 31 -17.25 -11.69 -2.23
N GLN A 32 -16.28 -12.60 -2.33
CA GLN A 32 -15.96 -13.29 -3.57
C GLN A 32 -17.06 -14.29 -3.96
N ASN A 33 -17.32 -14.39 -5.26
CA ASN A 33 -18.10 -15.47 -5.85
C ASN A 33 -17.22 -16.71 -6.08
N ALA A 34 -17.80 -17.75 -6.69
CA ALA A 34 -17.09 -19.00 -6.99
C ALA A 34 -15.88 -18.83 -7.94
N ASP A 35 -15.88 -17.77 -8.75
CA ASP A 35 -14.80 -17.45 -9.69
C ASP A 35 -13.69 -16.58 -9.06
N GLY A 36 -13.79 -16.30 -7.75
CA GLY A 36 -12.84 -15.45 -7.03
C GLY A 36 -13.00 -13.95 -7.31
N VAL A 37 -14.13 -13.54 -7.89
CA VAL A 37 -14.45 -12.13 -8.17
C VAL A 37 -15.29 -11.56 -7.04
N SER A 38 -14.84 -10.44 -6.45
CA SER A 38 -15.61 -9.70 -5.46
C SER A 38 -16.56 -8.72 -6.13
N LEU A 39 -17.84 -8.80 -5.78
CA LEU A 39 -18.91 -7.94 -6.35
C LEU A 39 -19.32 -6.79 -5.42
N VAL A 40 -18.43 -6.42 -4.48
CA VAL A 40 -18.69 -5.35 -3.52
C VAL A 40 -18.77 -4.01 -4.23
N THR A 41 -19.90 -3.32 -4.07
CA THR A 41 -20.03 -1.93 -4.50
C THR A 41 -19.33 -0.99 -3.51
N ARG A 42 -18.93 0.20 -3.99
CA ARG A 42 -18.37 1.27 -3.14
C ARG A 42 -19.29 1.64 -1.97
N LYS A 43 -20.60 1.58 -2.17
CA LYS A 43 -21.61 1.86 -1.13
C LYS A 43 -21.61 0.77 -0.05
N GLU A 44 -21.54 -0.49 -0.45
CA GLU A 44 -21.45 -1.61 0.50
C GLU A 44 -20.14 -1.60 1.26
N MET A 45 -19.03 -1.24 0.59
CA MET A 45 -17.73 -1.05 1.23
C MET A 45 -17.79 0.05 2.30
N ALA A 46 -18.33 1.22 1.95
CA ALA A 46 -18.50 2.32 2.88
C ALA A 46 -19.35 1.92 4.10
N ALA A 47 -20.47 1.22 3.88
CA ALA A 47 -21.34 0.74 4.96
C ALA A 47 -20.67 -0.32 5.84
N ALA A 48 -20.03 -1.33 5.24
CA ALA A 48 -19.40 -2.44 5.96
C ALA A 48 -18.23 -1.96 6.83
N MET A 49 -17.47 -0.98 6.34
CA MET A 49 -16.29 -0.44 7.02
C MET A 49 -16.60 0.81 7.86
N ARG A 50 -17.84 1.30 7.85
CA ARG A 50 -18.30 2.52 8.54
C ARG A 50 -17.47 3.76 8.17
N ILE A 51 -17.15 3.90 6.88
CA ILE A 51 -16.39 5.02 6.31
C ILE A 51 -17.23 5.80 5.28
N THR A 52 -16.72 6.95 4.85
CA THR A 52 -17.39 7.72 3.79
C THR A 52 -17.26 7.02 2.43
N PRO A 53 -18.19 7.24 1.49
CA PRO A 53 -18.06 6.74 0.12
C PRO A 53 -16.77 7.19 -0.57
N LYS A 54 -16.31 8.41 -0.29
CA LYS A 54 -15.02 8.93 -0.79
C LYS A 54 -13.85 8.12 -0.25
N SER A 55 -13.81 7.85 1.05
CA SER A 55 -12.78 7.03 1.67
C SER A 55 -12.78 5.58 1.16
N ALA A 56 -13.96 5.02 0.86
CA ALA A 56 -14.05 3.69 0.23
C ALA A 56 -13.42 3.68 -1.17
N VAL A 57 -13.62 4.74 -1.96
CA VAL A 57 -12.97 4.92 -3.26
C VAL A 57 -11.45 5.02 -3.11
N GLU A 58 -10.98 5.87 -2.19
CA GLU A 58 -9.54 6.05 -1.94
C GLU A 58 -8.86 4.74 -1.52
N ARG A 59 -9.52 3.92 -0.68
CA ARG A 59 -8.99 2.62 -0.25
C ARG A 59 -8.87 1.63 -1.41
N ILE A 60 -9.91 1.50 -2.24
CA ILE A 60 -9.87 0.55 -3.37
C ILE A 60 -8.91 1.00 -4.46
N ASP A 61 -8.85 2.31 -4.74
CA ASP A 61 -7.90 2.88 -5.70
C ASP A 61 -6.47 2.70 -5.20
N GLY A 62 -6.23 2.77 -3.89
CA GLY A 62 -4.97 2.41 -3.25
C GLY A 62 -4.60 0.95 -3.53
N LEU A 63 -5.49 -0.01 -3.24
CA LEU A 63 -5.24 -1.43 -3.52
C LEU A 63 -4.93 -1.70 -5.01
N ILE A 64 -5.62 -1.01 -5.92
CA ILE A 64 -5.37 -1.10 -7.36
C ILE A 64 -4.00 -0.55 -7.72
N ARG A 65 -3.68 0.66 -7.23
CA ARG A 65 -2.39 1.32 -7.45
C ARG A 65 -1.22 0.46 -6.99
N PHE A 66 -1.37 -0.26 -5.87
CA PHE A 66 -0.33 -1.13 -5.32
C PHE A 66 -0.36 -2.56 -5.88
N GLY A 67 -1.21 -2.85 -6.86
CA GLY A 67 -1.27 -4.17 -7.52
C GLY A 67 -1.83 -5.29 -6.65
N LEU A 68 -2.49 -4.96 -5.53
CA LEU A 68 -3.16 -5.94 -4.67
C LEU A 68 -4.48 -6.40 -5.29
N VAL A 69 -5.13 -5.51 -6.02
CA VAL A 69 -6.45 -5.73 -6.63
C VAL A 69 -6.43 -5.25 -8.07
N GLU A 70 -7.13 -5.99 -8.93
CA GLU A 70 -7.45 -5.58 -10.29
C GLU A 70 -8.94 -5.23 -10.37
N LYS A 71 -9.26 -4.10 -11.01
CA LYS A 71 -10.64 -3.72 -11.31
C LYS A 71 -11.04 -4.35 -12.65
N LEU A 72 -12.06 -5.20 -12.65
CA LEU A 72 -12.57 -5.80 -13.88
C LEU A 72 -13.64 -4.92 -14.53
N ASP A 73 -14.55 -4.37 -13.71
CA ASP A 73 -15.54 -3.36 -14.11
C ASP A 73 -15.86 -2.41 -12.94
N ASP A 74 -16.84 -1.53 -13.09
CA ASP A 74 -17.21 -0.53 -12.07
C ASP A 74 -17.67 -1.09 -10.72
N LYS A 75 -17.98 -2.38 -10.64
CA LYS A 75 -18.53 -3.05 -9.45
C LYS A 75 -17.86 -4.38 -9.15
N SER A 76 -16.81 -4.76 -9.88
CA SER A 76 -16.16 -6.04 -9.70
C SER A 76 -14.64 -5.93 -9.61
N TYR A 77 -14.10 -6.68 -8.66
CA TYR A 77 -12.69 -6.63 -8.29
C TYR A 77 -12.13 -8.04 -8.15
N LYS A 78 -10.91 -8.25 -8.61
CA LYS A 78 -10.16 -9.50 -8.43
C LYS A 78 -8.96 -9.24 -7.53
N ILE A 79 -8.79 -10.06 -6.50
CA ILE A 79 -7.59 -10.00 -5.66
C ILE A 79 -6.44 -10.65 -6.43
N VAL A 80 -5.36 -9.91 -6.67
CA VAL A 80 -4.16 -10.38 -7.38
C VAL A 80 -3.13 -10.88 -6.36
N HIS A 81 -2.91 -10.10 -5.30
CA HIS A 81 -2.00 -10.41 -4.22
C HIS A 81 -2.63 -10.12 -2.87
N THR A 82 -2.40 -11.01 -1.91
CA THR A 82 -2.81 -10.83 -0.51
C THR A 82 -1.66 -10.39 0.39
N GLU A 83 -0.43 -10.54 -0.09
CA GLU A 83 0.80 -10.21 0.65
C GLU A 83 1.21 -8.77 0.30
N VAL A 84 0.98 -7.86 1.23
CA VAL A 84 1.34 -6.43 1.11
C VAL A 84 2.85 -6.26 0.98
N GLU A 85 3.62 -7.19 1.55
CA GLU A 85 5.09 -7.26 1.53
C GLU A 85 5.65 -7.39 0.12
N ARG A 86 4.88 -7.97 -0.82
CA ARG A 86 5.29 -8.11 -2.23
C ARG A 86 4.94 -6.92 -3.11
N THR A 87 4.40 -5.86 -2.53
CA THR A 87 3.95 -4.68 -3.27
C THR A 87 4.90 -3.51 -3.08
N ALA A 88 4.69 -2.43 -3.82
CA ALA A 88 5.46 -1.21 -3.62
C ALA A 88 5.32 -0.66 -2.17
N LEU A 89 4.22 -0.94 -1.47
CA LEU A 89 4.08 -0.60 -0.05
C LEU A 89 5.04 -1.41 0.84
N GLY A 90 5.20 -2.72 0.56
CA GLY A 90 6.18 -3.57 1.23
C GLY A 90 7.61 -3.08 1.03
N MET A 91 7.95 -2.66 -0.19
CA MET A 91 9.26 -2.07 -0.50
C MET A 91 9.50 -0.76 0.25
N VAL A 92 8.49 0.11 0.34
CA VAL A 92 8.57 1.36 1.13
C VAL A 92 8.77 1.07 2.62
N THR A 93 8.03 0.12 3.18
CA THR A 93 8.22 -0.31 4.58
C THR A 93 9.64 -0.84 4.81
N GLY A 94 10.16 -1.63 3.87
CA GLY A 94 11.55 -2.07 3.87
C GLY A 94 12.54 -0.91 3.87
N LEU A 95 12.34 0.08 3.00
CA LEU A 95 13.16 1.30 2.93
C LEU A 95 13.18 2.05 4.26
N ILE A 96 12.01 2.26 4.88
CA ILE A 96 11.90 2.93 6.18
C ILE A 96 12.69 2.19 7.26
N ARG A 97 12.65 0.85 7.26
CA ARG A 97 13.47 0.04 8.16
C ARG A 97 14.96 0.25 7.90
N VAL A 98 15.41 0.14 6.65
CA VAL A 98 16.82 0.31 6.28
C VAL A 98 17.34 1.70 6.70
N VAL A 99 16.60 2.76 6.41
CA VAL A 99 16.98 4.14 6.79
C VAL A 99 16.97 4.32 8.31
N SER A 100 16.06 3.64 9.03
CA SER A 100 16.02 3.70 10.50
C SER A 100 17.21 2.98 11.15
N GLU A 101 17.63 1.84 10.58
CA GLU A 101 18.74 1.03 11.10
C GLU A 101 20.11 1.56 10.66
N GLN A 102 20.18 2.19 9.48
CA GLN A 102 21.41 2.68 8.86
C GLN A 102 21.19 4.10 8.27
N PRO A 103 21.03 5.13 9.12
CA PRO A 103 20.67 6.47 8.66
C PRO A 103 21.69 7.10 7.71
N ASP A 104 22.96 6.71 7.81
CA ASP A 104 24.06 7.21 6.98
C ASP A 104 24.39 6.28 5.79
N ALA A 105 23.58 5.25 5.54
CA ALA A 105 23.79 4.36 4.41
C ALA A 105 23.65 5.11 3.08
N SER A 106 24.61 4.93 2.19
CA SER A 106 24.50 5.43 0.82
C SER A 106 23.34 4.74 0.09
N TYR A 107 22.78 5.37 -0.95
CA TYR A 107 21.73 4.77 -1.77
C TYR A 107 22.11 3.39 -2.31
N LYS A 108 23.39 3.18 -2.65
CA LYS A 108 23.89 1.86 -3.05
C LYS A 108 23.71 0.81 -1.96
N ARG A 109 24.11 1.12 -0.71
CA ARG A 109 23.96 0.21 0.43
C ARG A 109 22.49 -0.03 0.79
N GLN A 110 21.64 0.98 0.64
CA GLN A 110 20.21 0.81 0.87
C GLN A 110 19.56 -0.11 -0.17
N ALA A 111 19.91 0.07 -1.45
CA ALA A 111 19.46 -0.81 -2.54
C ALA A 111 19.93 -2.26 -2.32
N GLU A 112 21.20 -2.45 -1.92
CA GLU A 112 21.76 -3.75 -1.57
C GLU A 112 21.01 -4.40 -0.39
N ALA A 113 20.68 -3.62 0.66
CA ALA A 113 19.92 -4.12 1.82
C ALA A 113 18.48 -4.54 1.48
N LEU A 114 17.90 -3.94 0.44
CA LEU A 114 16.57 -4.29 -0.08
C LEU A 114 16.61 -5.36 -1.18
N GLY A 115 17.80 -5.75 -1.65
CA GLY A 115 17.94 -6.70 -2.76
C GLY A 115 17.45 -6.15 -4.10
N ILE A 116 17.51 -4.83 -4.31
CA ILE A 116 17.05 -4.14 -5.53
C ILE A 116 18.18 -3.32 -6.15
N THR A 117 17.95 -2.82 -7.37
CA THR A 117 18.85 -1.87 -8.03
C THR A 117 18.67 -0.45 -7.49
N VAL A 118 19.66 0.42 -7.69
CA VAL A 118 19.55 1.85 -7.34
C VAL A 118 18.41 2.52 -8.10
N LYS A 119 18.15 2.11 -9.35
CA LYS A 119 17.03 2.63 -10.14
C LYS A 119 15.68 2.21 -9.54
N GLU A 120 15.55 0.97 -9.06
CA GLU A 120 14.36 0.53 -8.34
C GLU A 120 14.19 1.28 -7.02
N LEU A 121 15.29 1.55 -6.31
CA LEU A 121 15.27 2.36 -5.09
C LEU A 121 14.70 3.77 -5.33
N GLU A 122 15.01 4.41 -6.47
CA GLU A 122 14.42 5.70 -6.85
C GLU A 122 12.89 5.61 -6.92
N TYR A 123 12.34 4.58 -7.56
CA TYR A 123 10.88 4.37 -7.59
C TYR A 123 10.28 4.12 -6.20
N VAL A 124 11.01 3.46 -5.29
CA VAL A 124 10.57 3.27 -3.90
C VAL A 124 10.54 4.60 -3.16
N TYR A 125 11.53 5.47 -3.34
CA TYR A 125 11.52 6.82 -2.78
C TYR A 125 10.40 7.70 -3.35
N GLU A 126 10.15 7.65 -4.66
CA GLU A 126 9.01 8.34 -5.28
C GLU A 126 7.68 7.87 -4.68
N THR A 127 7.52 6.55 -4.52
CA THR A 127 6.33 5.96 -3.89
C THR A 127 6.18 6.43 -2.44
N LEU A 128 7.27 6.51 -1.68
CA LEU A 128 7.25 7.03 -0.32
C LEU A 128 6.79 8.50 -0.30
N VAL A 129 7.34 9.34 -1.18
CA VAL A 129 6.95 10.76 -1.29
C VAL A 129 5.47 10.90 -1.61
N ASP A 130 4.96 10.10 -2.53
CA ASP A 130 3.54 10.09 -2.89
C ASP A 130 2.63 9.63 -1.76
N LEU A 131 3.09 8.71 -0.92
CA LEU A 131 2.34 8.21 0.24
C LEU A 131 2.30 9.23 1.39
N ILE A 132 3.33 10.07 1.53
CA ILE A 132 3.41 11.02 2.65
C ILE A 132 2.84 12.40 2.31
N ARG A 133 2.76 12.77 1.02
CA ARG A 133 1.99 13.93 0.55
C ARG A 133 0.49 13.79 0.84
#